data_AF-D6CQ33-F1
#
_entry.id   AF-D6CQ33-F1
#
_cell.length_a   1.000
_cell.length_b   1.000
_cell.length_c   1.000
_cell.angle_alpha   90.00
_cell.angle_beta   90.00
_cell.angle_gamma   90.00
#
_symmetry.space_group_name_H-M   'P 1'
#
loop_
_entity.id
_entity.type
_entity.pdbx_description
1 polymer ?
#
loop_
_entity_poly.entity_id
_entity_poly.type
_entity_poly.pdbx_seq_one_letter_code
_entity_poly.pdbx_strand_id
1 'polypeptide(L)'
;MSIRVMTAVWDHFPGAGSELLAMLALADWANDEGLCYPSIPTAARRMRLSESQARRIIHRLIGAGWLEVVGNQAGGAPKASRRYLINLSRLTPGASARGGTDARGRTSACDPLHGRAQTGVIALTPEPSLILHETSGRTWRTARTHVDKSKENEAAPVDELRQIAGDLGLSKGQLGTVLRACKAQGCRLQDLYSTLCNSLQKNELRGGKAVAYILACLAENPRHDWAAKTRRETQEAKQHAEQTAEATKVAAARALLEAAGAAGVEVTAPRSGKQVLVRPDPHGWQSGLVQLLDPRGRGSLGIAPLADFLLALVPPAQMEGRAAR
;
A
#
# COMPACT_ATOMS: atom_id res chain seq x y z
N MET A 1 -9.41 14.02 -12.96
CA MET A 1 -9.15 15.00 -11.88
C MET A 1 -9.94 16.25 -12.19
N SER A 2 -10.92 16.59 -11.34
CA SER A 2 -11.79 17.76 -11.53
C SER A 2 -11.66 18.70 -10.34
N ILE A 3 -11.05 19.86 -10.58
CA ILE A 3 -10.94 20.93 -9.58
C ILE A 3 -12.35 21.40 -9.18
N ARG A 4 -13.29 21.46 -10.13
CA ARG A 4 -14.68 21.90 -9.89
C ARG A 4 -15.39 21.02 -8.88
N VAL A 5 -15.27 19.70 -9.01
CA VAL A 5 -15.89 18.75 -8.07
C VAL A 5 -15.24 18.89 -6.68
N MET A 6 -13.92 19.08 -6.63
CA MET A 6 -13.22 19.26 -5.36
C MET A 6 -13.60 20.56 -4.65
N THR A 7 -13.74 21.67 -5.39
CA THR A 7 -14.28 22.94 -4.86
C THR A 7 -15.71 22.76 -4.34
N ALA A 8 -16.57 22.08 -5.10
CA ALA A 8 -17.95 21.83 -4.67
C ALA A 8 -18.03 20.98 -3.39
N VAL A 9 -17.10 20.03 -3.19
CA VAL A 9 -16.98 19.26 -1.95
C VAL A 9 -16.59 20.17 -0.79
N TRP A 10 -15.60 21.05 -0.95
CA TRP A 10 -15.20 22.00 0.10
C TRP A 10 -16.35 22.91 0.52
N ASP A 11 -17.10 23.42 -0.45
CA ASP A 11 -18.11 24.44 -0.20
C ASP A 11 -19.42 23.86 0.37
N HIS A 12 -19.79 22.62 -0.01
CA HIS A 12 -21.15 22.12 0.21
C HIS A 12 -21.25 20.75 0.89
N PHE A 13 -20.15 20.02 1.09
CA PHE A 13 -20.22 18.75 1.81
C PHE A 13 -20.33 18.99 3.33
N PRO A 14 -21.39 18.51 4.01
CA PRO A 14 -21.62 18.81 5.43
C PRO A 14 -20.79 17.95 6.39
N GLY A 15 -20.16 16.88 5.89
CA GLY A 15 -19.33 15.99 6.71
C GLY A 15 -17.96 16.59 6.99
N ALA A 16 -17.29 16.05 8.02
CA ALA A 16 -15.96 16.50 8.45
C ALA A 16 -14.99 15.32 8.62
N GLY A 17 -13.72 15.63 8.89
CA GLY A 17 -12.69 14.63 9.20
C GLY A 17 -12.52 13.59 8.09
N SER A 18 -12.62 12.32 8.45
CA SER A 18 -12.37 11.21 7.51
C SER A 18 -13.41 11.09 6.39
N GLU A 19 -14.65 11.57 6.60
CA GLU A 19 -15.69 11.56 5.55
C GLU A 19 -15.44 12.66 4.52
N LEU A 20 -15.05 13.87 4.97
CA LEU A 20 -14.62 14.95 4.09
C LEU A 20 -13.38 14.56 3.28
N LEU A 21 -12.39 13.94 3.95
CA LEU A 21 -11.18 13.47 3.30
C LEU A 21 -11.46 12.40 2.25
N ALA A 22 -12.45 11.53 2.48
CA ALA A 22 -12.90 10.55 1.50
C ALA A 22 -13.52 11.23 0.27
N MET A 23 -14.42 12.19 0.47
CA MET A 23 -15.04 12.94 -0.64
C MET A 23 -14.00 13.69 -1.47
N LEU A 24 -13.04 14.36 -0.82
CA LEU A 24 -11.95 15.07 -1.49
C LEU A 24 -11.03 14.12 -2.25
N ALA A 25 -10.66 12.98 -1.65
CA ALA A 25 -9.84 11.97 -2.31
C ALA A 25 -10.53 11.39 -3.55
N LEU A 26 -11.85 11.18 -3.51
CA LEU A 26 -12.62 10.71 -4.67
C LEU A 26 -12.77 11.80 -5.74
N ALA A 27 -12.98 13.06 -5.34
CA ALA A 27 -13.07 14.20 -6.24
C ALA A 27 -11.78 14.45 -7.03
N ASP A 28 -10.62 14.23 -6.41
CA ASP A 28 -9.31 14.30 -7.05
C ASP A 28 -9.18 13.33 -8.24
N TRP A 29 -9.82 12.17 -8.20
CA TRP A 29 -9.87 11.25 -9.34
C TRP A 29 -11.08 11.45 -10.27
N ALA A 30 -12.08 12.21 -9.86
CA ALA A 30 -13.29 12.39 -10.63
C ALA A 30 -13.06 13.17 -11.94
N ASN A 31 -13.92 12.92 -12.92
CA ASN A 31 -14.14 13.83 -14.05
C ASN A 31 -15.15 14.92 -13.65
N ASP A 32 -15.49 15.82 -14.57
CA ASP A 32 -16.44 16.91 -14.31
C ASP A 32 -17.88 16.45 -14.07
N GLU A 33 -18.19 15.19 -14.40
CA GLU A 33 -19.47 14.54 -14.13
C GLU A 33 -19.50 13.84 -12.76
N GLY A 34 -18.38 13.83 -12.03
CA GLY A 34 -18.27 13.18 -10.73
C GLY A 34 -17.93 11.69 -10.79
N LEU A 35 -17.66 11.13 -11.97
CA LEU A 35 -17.31 9.72 -12.15
C LEU A 35 -15.84 9.47 -11.78
N CYS A 36 -15.58 8.52 -10.89
CA CYS A 36 -14.24 8.09 -10.51
C CYS A 36 -14.15 6.56 -10.33
N TYR A 37 -12.93 6.02 -10.45
CA TYR A 37 -12.69 4.57 -10.45
C TYR A 37 -11.50 4.10 -9.59
N PRO A 38 -11.29 4.64 -8.37
CA PRO A 38 -10.23 4.15 -7.50
C PRO A 38 -10.56 2.76 -6.92
N SER A 39 -9.53 1.92 -6.82
CA SER A 39 -9.60 0.73 -5.97
C SER A 39 -9.67 1.13 -4.48
N ILE A 40 -10.24 0.28 -3.62
CA ILE A 40 -10.27 0.53 -2.16
C ILE A 40 -8.85 0.74 -1.59
N PRO A 41 -7.82 -0.09 -1.92
CA PRO A 41 -6.45 0.17 -1.48
C PRO A 41 -5.92 1.54 -1.92
N THR A 42 -6.22 1.94 -3.16
CA THR A 42 -5.81 3.24 -3.69
C THR A 42 -6.47 4.39 -2.93
N ALA A 43 -7.79 4.32 -2.71
CA ALA A 43 -8.54 5.31 -1.93
C ALA A 43 -8.04 5.39 -0.49
N ALA A 44 -7.82 4.24 0.17
CA ALA A 44 -7.32 4.16 1.54
C ALA A 44 -5.97 4.87 1.71
N ARG A 45 -5.03 4.65 0.78
CA ARG A 45 -3.73 5.34 0.78
C ARG A 45 -3.87 6.85 0.65
N ARG A 46 -4.74 7.32 -0.26
CA ARG A 46 -4.98 8.76 -0.46
C ARG A 46 -5.62 9.40 0.77
N MET A 47 -6.54 8.67 1.41
CA MET A 47 -7.20 9.07 2.66
C MET A 47 -6.31 8.90 3.91
N ARG A 48 -5.13 8.28 3.79
CA ARG A 48 -4.26 7.93 4.94
C ARG A 48 -4.97 7.09 6.01
N LEU A 49 -5.85 6.19 5.58
CA LEU A 49 -6.61 5.29 6.46
C LEU A 49 -6.30 3.83 6.12
N SER A 50 -6.66 2.92 7.03
CA SER A 50 -6.69 1.50 6.71
C SER A 50 -7.75 1.18 5.66
N GLU A 51 -7.55 0.13 4.86
CA GLU A 51 -8.53 -0.29 3.84
C GLU A 51 -9.91 -0.61 4.44
N SER A 52 -9.94 -1.18 5.65
CA SER A 52 -11.18 -1.47 6.37
C SER A 52 -11.93 -0.19 6.75
N GLN A 53 -11.22 0.83 7.25
CA GLN A 53 -11.82 2.12 7.57
C GLN A 53 -12.28 2.87 6.31
N ALA A 54 -11.45 2.90 5.26
CA ALA A 54 -11.82 3.51 3.99
C ALA A 54 -13.07 2.86 3.40
N ARG A 55 -13.16 1.52 3.40
CA ARG A 55 -14.35 0.78 2.97
C ARG A 55 -15.59 1.15 3.78
N ARG A 56 -15.48 1.19 5.11
CA ARG A 56 -16.59 1.58 6.01
C ARG A 56 -17.08 2.99 5.74
N ILE A 57 -16.16 3.94 5.53
CA ILE A 57 -16.49 5.34 5.24
C ILE A 57 -17.15 5.46 3.87
N ILE A 58 -16.59 4.84 2.83
CA ILE A 58 -17.17 4.84 1.49
C ILE A 58 -18.58 4.24 1.50
N HIS A 59 -18.78 3.11 2.20
CA HIS A 59 -20.11 2.51 2.36
C HIS A 59 -21.08 3.43 3.10
N ARG A 60 -20.61 4.17 4.12
CA ARG A 60 -21.43 5.20 4.79
C ARG A 60 -21.83 6.32 3.86
N LEU A 61 -20.91 6.83 3.06
CA LEU A 61 -21.19 7.88 2.06
C LEU A 61 -22.17 7.40 0.98
N ILE A 62 -22.09 6.12 0.58
CA ILE A 62 -23.07 5.49 -0.30
C ILE A 62 -24.44 5.43 0.38
N GLY A 63 -24.51 4.90 1.60
CA GLY A 63 -25.76 4.81 2.37
C GLY A 63 -26.39 6.17 2.67
N ALA A 64 -25.56 7.20 2.82
CA ALA A 64 -25.99 8.59 2.99
C ALA A 64 -26.35 9.27 1.66
N GLY A 65 -26.16 8.63 0.51
CA GLY A 65 -26.51 9.14 -0.82
C GLY A 65 -25.58 10.23 -1.36
N TRP A 66 -24.33 10.30 -0.90
CA TRP A 66 -23.30 11.20 -1.45
C TRP A 66 -22.51 10.55 -2.60
N LEU A 67 -22.46 9.21 -2.59
CA LEU A 67 -21.81 8.40 -3.61
C LEU A 67 -22.79 7.34 -4.12
N GLU A 68 -22.67 7.00 -5.39
CA GLU A 68 -23.35 5.86 -5.99
C GLU A 68 -22.34 4.88 -6.60
N VAL A 69 -22.63 3.58 -6.56
CA VAL A 69 -21.80 2.57 -7.23
C VAL A 69 -22.43 2.24 -8.57
N VAL A 70 -21.88 2.81 -9.64
CA VAL A 70 -22.38 2.70 -11.02
C VAL A 70 -21.77 1.54 -11.81
N GLY A 71 -20.83 0.80 -11.21
CA GLY A 71 -20.25 -0.38 -11.85
C GLY A 71 -19.42 -1.25 -10.92
N ASN A 72 -19.35 -2.56 -11.24
CA ASN A 72 -18.61 -3.58 -10.48
C ASN A 72 -19.05 -3.67 -9.00
N GLN A 73 -20.36 -3.53 -8.72
CA GLN A 73 -20.93 -3.56 -7.36
C GLN A 73 -20.49 -4.80 -6.57
N ALA A 74 -20.58 -5.98 -7.16
CA ALA A 74 -20.15 -7.26 -6.57
C ALA A 74 -18.63 -7.56 -6.71
N GLY A 75 -17.87 -6.63 -7.31
CA GLY A 75 -16.55 -6.92 -7.87
C GLY A 75 -16.68 -7.28 -9.35
N GLY A 76 -15.78 -6.76 -10.18
CA GLY A 76 -15.73 -7.07 -11.62
C GLY A 76 -14.76 -8.20 -11.91
N ALA A 77 -14.42 -8.38 -13.20
CA ALA A 77 -13.33 -9.25 -13.63
C ALA A 77 -12.04 -8.95 -12.85
N PRO A 78 -11.09 -9.91 -12.71
CA PRO A 78 -9.82 -9.67 -12.06
C PRO A 78 -9.16 -8.37 -12.57
N LYS A 79 -8.74 -7.49 -11.65
CA LYS A 79 -8.20 -6.13 -11.90
C LYS A 79 -9.23 -5.03 -12.24
N ALA A 80 -10.52 -5.33 -12.32
CA ALA A 80 -11.55 -4.31 -12.50
C ALA A 80 -11.87 -3.62 -11.15
N SER A 81 -11.68 -2.30 -11.08
CA SER A 81 -12.02 -1.50 -9.89
C SER A 81 -13.50 -1.11 -9.89
N ARG A 82 -14.07 -0.91 -8.70
CA ARG A 82 -15.41 -0.31 -8.54
C ARG A 82 -15.45 1.08 -9.15
N ARG A 83 -16.58 1.41 -9.78
CA ARG A 83 -16.84 2.76 -10.32
C ARG A 83 -17.80 3.47 -9.39
N TYR A 84 -17.42 4.67 -8.96
CA TYR A 84 -18.21 5.52 -8.08
C TYR A 84 -18.63 6.77 -8.84
N LEU A 85 -19.84 7.24 -8.58
CA LEU A 85 -20.35 8.52 -9.04
C LEU A 85 -20.58 9.42 -7.83
N ILE A 86 -19.98 10.60 -7.82
CA ILE A 86 -20.22 11.64 -6.81
C ILE A 86 -21.51 12.36 -7.17
N ASN A 87 -22.46 12.42 -6.23
CA ASN A 87 -23.75 13.07 -6.47
C ASN A 87 -23.63 14.60 -6.47
N LEU A 88 -23.26 15.17 -7.61
CA LEU A 88 -23.05 16.61 -7.78
C LEU A 88 -24.31 17.44 -7.51
N SER A 89 -25.50 16.88 -7.76
CA SER A 89 -26.78 17.54 -7.44
C SER A 89 -26.93 17.88 -5.95
N ARG A 90 -26.22 17.17 -5.08
CA ARG A 90 -26.19 17.44 -3.63
C ARG A 90 -25.06 18.36 -3.19
N LEU A 91 -24.02 18.48 -4.01
CA LEU A 91 -22.87 19.36 -3.79
C LEU A 91 -22.99 20.69 -4.54
N THR A 92 -24.10 20.93 -5.23
CA THR A 92 -24.34 22.18 -5.95
C THR A 92 -25.68 22.73 -5.51
N PRO A 93 -25.73 23.86 -4.78
CA PRO A 93 -26.99 24.53 -4.50
C PRO A 93 -27.58 25.02 -5.84
N GLY A 94 -28.68 24.41 -6.27
CA GLY A 94 -29.49 24.87 -7.40
C GLY A 94 -29.40 24.11 -8.73
N ALA A 95 -28.72 22.96 -8.81
CA ALA A 95 -28.78 22.14 -10.05
C ALA A 95 -30.09 21.34 -10.19
N SER A 96 -30.85 21.16 -9.11
CA SER A 96 -32.22 20.61 -9.12
C SER A 96 -33.23 21.72 -8.83
N ALA A 97 -33.28 22.73 -9.70
CA ALA A 97 -34.35 23.73 -9.73
C ALA A 97 -34.45 24.42 -11.10
N ARG A 98 -34.50 23.63 -12.18
CA ARG A 98 -35.02 24.09 -13.47
C ARG A 98 -35.91 23.01 -14.07
N GLY A 99 -37.18 23.05 -13.68
CA GLY A 99 -38.27 22.30 -14.31
C GLY A 99 -39.39 21.94 -13.33
N GLY A 100 -40.52 22.64 -13.42
CA GLY A 100 -41.83 22.10 -13.04
C GLY A 100 -42.38 22.49 -11.67
N THR A 101 -42.95 23.70 -11.62
CA THR A 101 -44.20 24.13 -10.95
C THR A 101 -44.52 23.78 -9.48
N ASP A 102 -45.06 24.81 -8.82
CA ASP A 102 -46.07 24.84 -7.76
C ASP A 102 -45.94 23.97 -6.49
N ALA A 103 -45.57 24.62 -5.37
CA ALA A 103 -46.42 24.69 -4.17
C ALA A 103 -45.81 25.57 -3.06
N ARG A 104 -46.34 26.79 -2.98
CA ARG A 104 -46.78 27.51 -1.77
C ARG A 104 -46.22 27.08 -0.39
N GLY A 105 -45.22 27.82 0.07
CA GLY A 105 -45.24 28.61 1.32
C GLY A 105 -45.25 27.90 2.68
N ARG A 106 -44.22 28.14 3.49
CA ARG A 106 -44.30 29.05 4.65
C ARG A 106 -42.95 29.21 5.35
N THR A 107 -42.71 30.45 5.75
CA THR A 107 -41.66 30.90 6.66
C THR A 107 -41.90 30.37 8.07
N SER A 108 -40.87 29.84 8.71
CA SER A 108 -40.68 30.06 10.14
C SER A 108 -39.18 30.06 10.45
N ALA A 109 -38.71 31.23 10.84
CA ALA A 109 -37.46 31.39 11.56
C ALA A 109 -37.61 30.79 12.96
N CYS A 110 -36.60 30.07 13.42
CA CYS A 110 -36.18 30.11 14.81
C CYS A 110 -34.73 29.59 14.96
N ASP A 111 -33.99 30.39 15.71
CA ASP A 111 -32.57 30.37 16.06
C ASP A 111 -32.14 29.17 16.92
N PRO A 112 -30.82 28.99 17.17
CA PRO A 112 -30.21 27.76 17.64
C PRO A 112 -30.25 27.64 19.17
N LEU A 113 -30.52 26.44 19.69
CA LEU A 113 -30.28 26.15 21.10
C LEU A 113 -29.55 24.81 21.30
N HIS A 114 -28.45 24.95 22.03
CA HIS A 114 -27.63 23.91 22.61
C HIS A 114 -28.45 22.97 23.49
N GLY A 115 -28.25 21.66 23.32
CA GLY A 115 -28.73 20.61 24.21
C GLY A 115 -27.59 19.71 24.66
N ARG A 116 -26.89 20.13 25.71
CA ARG A 116 -25.97 19.31 26.52
C ARG A 116 -26.82 18.36 27.37
N ALA A 117 -26.55 17.05 27.30
CA ALA A 117 -26.94 16.10 28.33
C ALA A 117 -25.73 15.27 28.76
N GLN A 118 -25.38 15.42 30.03
CA GLN A 118 -24.42 14.61 30.79
C GLN A 118 -25.16 13.55 31.60
N THR A 119 -24.36 12.67 32.22
CA THR A 119 -24.64 11.70 33.30
C THR A 119 -25.03 10.32 32.75
N GLY A 120 -24.27 9.23 32.94
CA GLY A 120 -23.55 8.66 34.10
C GLY A 120 -24.01 7.17 34.14
N VAL A 121 -23.34 6.13 34.61
CA VAL A 121 -22.42 5.90 35.75
C VAL A 121 -21.78 4.50 35.57
N ILE A 122 -20.69 4.32 36.30
CA ILE A 122 -19.71 3.22 36.40
C ILE A 122 -20.23 2.08 37.30
N ALA A 123 -19.84 0.82 37.03
CA ALA A 123 -19.71 -0.26 38.02
C ALA A 123 -18.71 -1.30 37.47
N LEU A 124 -17.44 -1.28 37.87
CA LEU A 124 -16.82 -2.02 38.98
C LEU A 124 -16.97 -3.56 38.89
N THR A 125 -15.80 -4.19 38.82
CA THR A 125 -15.48 -5.63 38.84
C THR A 125 -15.92 -6.31 40.15
N PRO A 126 -15.91 -7.65 40.13
CA PRO A 126 -14.97 -8.31 41.04
C PRO A 126 -14.17 -9.44 40.38
N GLU A 127 -12.93 -9.59 40.85
CA GLU A 127 -12.09 -10.80 40.67
C GLU A 127 -12.66 -12.00 41.44
N PRO A 128 -12.18 -13.22 41.11
CA PRO A 128 -11.73 -14.10 42.17
C PRO A 128 -10.35 -14.75 41.92
N SER A 129 -9.48 -14.50 42.91
CA SER A 129 -8.47 -15.37 43.55
C SER A 129 -8.01 -16.70 42.92
N LEU A 130 -6.69 -16.75 42.72
CA LEU A 130 -5.72 -17.84 42.87
C LEU A 130 -6.20 -19.18 43.48
N ILE A 131 -5.93 -20.28 42.77
CA ILE A 131 -5.47 -21.55 43.36
C ILE A 131 -4.31 -22.11 42.51
N LEU A 132 -3.17 -22.31 43.17
CA LEU A 132 -2.00 -23.06 42.72
C LEU A 132 -2.33 -24.56 42.66
N HIS A 133 -1.99 -25.21 41.56
CA HIS A 133 -1.64 -26.63 41.57
C HIS A 133 -0.41 -26.83 40.67
N GLU A 134 0.75 -27.00 41.31
CA GLU A 134 1.91 -27.64 40.70
C GLU A 134 1.59 -29.12 40.49
N THR A 135 1.77 -29.63 39.27
CA THR A 135 2.10 -31.03 39.06
C THR A 135 3.07 -31.18 37.88
N SER A 136 4.31 -31.48 38.25
CA SER A 136 5.27 -32.40 37.62
C SER A 136 5.36 -32.50 36.09
N GLY A 137 6.59 -32.26 35.63
CA GLY A 137 7.23 -32.70 34.40
C GLY A 137 6.54 -33.75 33.52
N ARG A 138 6.47 -33.44 32.22
CA ARG A 138 6.83 -34.42 31.20
C ARG A 138 7.29 -33.72 29.92
N THR A 139 8.48 -34.12 29.50
CA THR A 139 9.19 -33.74 28.28
C THR A 139 8.36 -34.02 27.03
N TRP A 140 8.18 -33.04 26.15
CA TRP A 140 7.80 -33.32 24.76
C TRP A 140 9.06 -33.37 23.90
N ARG A 141 9.39 -34.60 23.51
CA ARG A 141 10.42 -34.97 22.56
C ARG A 141 9.79 -34.86 21.16
N THR A 142 10.36 -33.98 20.34
CA THR A 142 10.34 -33.92 18.85
C THR A 142 9.25 -34.68 18.07
N ALA A 143 8.37 -33.93 17.39
CA ALA A 143 7.85 -34.32 16.08
C ALA A 143 8.66 -33.58 15.01
N ARG A 144 9.54 -34.34 14.34
CA ARG A 144 10.42 -33.90 13.26
C ARG A 144 9.64 -34.06 11.96
N THR A 145 9.06 -32.98 11.42
CA THR A 145 8.62 -32.97 10.04
C THR A 145 9.78 -32.51 9.18
N HIS A 146 10.26 -33.42 8.33
CA HIS A 146 11.22 -33.15 7.26
C HIS A 146 10.70 -31.97 6.41
N VAL A 147 11.41 -30.85 6.46
CA VAL A 147 11.36 -29.82 5.42
C VAL A 147 12.67 -29.91 4.67
N ASP A 148 12.51 -30.00 3.36
CA ASP A 148 13.54 -30.22 2.36
C ASP A 148 14.65 -29.18 2.48
N LYS A 149 15.90 -29.67 2.63
CA LYS A 149 17.10 -28.85 2.68
C LYS A 149 17.60 -28.67 1.25
N SER A 150 17.05 -27.70 0.54
CA SER A 150 17.76 -27.13 -0.59
C SER A 150 17.26 -25.73 -0.91
N LYS A 151 18.19 -24.77 -0.76
CA LYS A 151 18.11 -23.35 -1.08
C LYS A 151 17.41 -22.46 -0.04
N GLU A 152 18.20 -21.96 0.91
CA GLU A 152 18.45 -20.52 1.05
C GLU A 152 19.47 -20.28 2.18
N ASN A 153 20.51 -19.51 1.88
CA ASN A 153 21.48 -19.00 2.84
C ASN A 153 20.81 -17.87 3.63
N GLU A 154 20.07 -18.18 4.69
CA GLU A 154 19.33 -17.18 5.50
C GLU A 154 19.74 -17.29 6.98
N ALA A 155 20.92 -16.76 7.32
CA ALA A 155 21.40 -16.58 8.70
C ALA A 155 20.93 -15.25 9.33
N ALA A 156 19.77 -14.72 8.93
CA ALA A 156 19.47 -13.29 9.14
C ALA A 156 18.79 -12.91 10.49
N PRO A 157 17.83 -13.67 11.07
CA PRO A 157 17.04 -13.12 12.19
C PRO A 157 17.67 -13.29 13.59
N VAL A 158 18.45 -14.35 13.80
CA VAL A 158 19.00 -14.72 15.12
C VAL A 158 20.31 -13.98 15.41
N ASP A 159 21.12 -13.72 14.37
CA ASP A 159 22.40 -13.05 14.52
C ASP A 159 22.23 -11.53 14.70
N GLU A 160 21.20 -10.93 14.11
CA GLU A 160 20.86 -9.53 14.32
C GLU A 160 20.43 -9.25 15.78
N LEU A 161 19.63 -10.15 16.39
CA LEU A 161 19.26 -10.03 17.80
C LEU A 161 20.47 -10.17 18.74
N ARG A 162 21.43 -11.03 18.38
CA ARG A 162 22.69 -11.16 19.13
C ARG A 162 23.53 -9.90 19.00
N GLN A 163 23.59 -9.29 17.81
CA GLN A 163 24.29 -8.04 17.58
C GLN A 163 23.68 -6.92 18.43
N ILE A 164 22.36 -6.72 18.38
CA ILE A 164 21.67 -5.69 19.17
C ILE A 164 21.89 -5.89 20.67
N ALA A 165 21.83 -7.13 21.14
CA ALA A 165 22.11 -7.45 22.54
C ALA A 165 23.57 -7.15 22.93
N GLY A 166 24.52 -7.40 22.02
CA GLY A 166 25.92 -7.05 22.18
C GLY A 166 26.17 -5.54 22.22
N ASP A 167 25.62 -4.80 21.26
CA ASP A 167 25.72 -3.34 21.17
C ASP A 167 25.24 -2.67 22.46
N LEU A 168 24.10 -3.13 22.96
CA LEU A 168 23.48 -2.62 24.18
C LEU A 168 24.05 -3.22 25.47
N GLY A 169 24.92 -4.23 25.39
CA GLY A 169 25.48 -4.92 26.57
C GLY A 169 24.41 -5.58 27.44
N LEU A 170 23.38 -6.17 26.83
CA LEU A 170 22.26 -6.77 27.54
C LEU A 170 22.59 -8.20 28.00
N SER A 171 22.29 -8.50 29.26
CA SER A 171 22.25 -9.90 29.71
C SER A 171 21.08 -10.65 29.08
N LYS A 172 21.11 -11.99 29.07
CA LYS A 172 20.00 -12.82 28.57
C LYS A 172 18.67 -12.48 29.24
N GLY A 173 18.69 -12.19 30.55
CA GLY A 173 17.50 -11.80 31.30
C GLY A 173 16.95 -10.43 30.88
N GLN A 174 17.83 -9.45 30.70
CA GLN A 174 17.48 -8.11 30.23
C GLN A 174 16.90 -8.13 28.81
N LEU A 175 17.55 -8.86 27.90
CA LEU A 175 17.05 -9.07 26.55
C LEU A 175 15.64 -9.72 26.56
N GLY A 176 15.44 -10.73 27.39
CA GLY A 176 14.13 -11.37 27.56
C GLY A 176 13.05 -10.41 28.05
N THR A 177 13.37 -9.50 28.97
CA THR A 177 12.45 -8.47 29.45
C THR A 177 12.05 -7.50 28.34
N VAL A 178 13.02 -7.01 27.57
CA VAL A 178 12.77 -6.10 26.45
C VAL A 178 11.93 -6.80 25.37
N LEU A 179 12.23 -8.05 25.02
CA LEU A 179 11.48 -8.81 24.02
C LEU A 179 10.01 -9.04 24.44
N ARG A 180 9.76 -9.31 25.72
CA ARG A 180 8.38 -9.42 26.25
C ARG A 180 7.63 -8.10 26.14
N ALA A 181 8.27 -6.98 26.48
CA ALA A 181 7.67 -5.66 26.35
C ALA A 181 7.37 -5.29 24.89
N CYS A 182 8.30 -5.58 23.97
CA CYS A 182 8.10 -5.40 22.53
C CYS A 182 6.91 -6.23 22.04
N LYS A 183 6.84 -7.51 22.44
CA LYS A 183 5.73 -8.40 22.08
C LYS A 183 4.39 -7.90 22.61
N ALA A 184 4.34 -7.38 23.84
CA ALA A 184 3.13 -6.79 24.41
C ALA A 184 2.62 -5.57 23.63
N GLN A 185 3.55 -4.79 23.05
CA GLN A 185 3.24 -3.64 22.20
C GLN A 185 3.11 -3.99 20.70
N GLY A 186 3.22 -5.28 20.34
CA GLY A 186 3.09 -5.73 18.95
C GLY A 186 4.23 -5.31 18.02
N CYS A 187 5.41 -4.99 18.55
CA CYS A 187 6.59 -4.59 17.76
C CYS A 187 7.75 -5.57 17.91
N ARG A 188 8.72 -5.51 16.99
CA ARG A 188 9.98 -6.25 17.08
C ARG A 188 11.06 -5.38 17.72
N LEU A 189 12.03 -6.00 18.39
CA LEU A 189 13.15 -5.28 18.99
C LEU A 189 14.01 -4.60 17.92
N GLN A 190 14.17 -5.22 16.74
CA GLN A 190 14.92 -4.68 15.62
C GLN A 190 14.34 -3.35 15.15
N ASP A 191 13.02 -3.30 14.95
CA ASP A 191 12.29 -2.10 14.52
C ASP A 191 12.46 -0.97 15.54
N LEU A 192 12.29 -1.29 16.82
CA LEU A 192 12.47 -0.36 17.93
C LEU A 192 13.92 0.15 18.01
N TYR A 193 14.90 -0.75 17.91
CA TYR A 193 16.32 -0.41 17.96
C TYR A 193 16.73 0.48 16.79
N SER A 194 16.25 0.20 15.57
CA SER A 194 16.54 1.01 14.38
C SER A 194 16.06 2.47 14.49
N THR A 195 15.10 2.72 15.38
CA THR A 195 14.54 4.05 15.68
C THR A 195 15.27 4.72 16.83
N LEU A 196 15.66 3.94 17.86
CA LEU A 196 16.27 4.46 19.08
C LEU A 196 17.81 4.46 19.07
N CYS A 197 18.46 3.79 18.10
CA CYS A 197 19.91 3.56 18.09
C CYS A 197 20.71 4.86 18.25
N ASN A 198 20.34 5.93 17.55
CA ASN A 198 20.99 7.24 17.67
C ASN A 198 20.90 7.82 19.09
N SER A 199 19.73 7.72 19.72
CA SER A 199 19.52 8.22 21.10
C SER A 199 20.24 7.35 22.13
N LEU A 200 20.26 6.03 21.92
CA LEU A 200 20.96 5.07 22.78
C LEU A 200 22.47 5.28 22.70
N GLN A 201 23.01 5.51 21.51
CA GLN A 201 24.44 5.78 21.28
C GLN A 201 24.84 7.16 21.80
N LYS A 202 24.10 8.22 21.46
CA LYS A 202 24.40 9.59 21.87
C LYS A 202 24.43 9.76 23.39
N ASN A 203 23.60 9.01 24.10
CA ASN A 203 23.52 9.04 25.57
C ASN A 203 24.29 7.88 26.23
N GLU A 204 25.04 7.09 25.45
CA GLU A 204 25.86 5.95 25.92
C GLU A 204 25.10 4.96 26.82
N LEU A 205 23.83 4.73 26.51
CA LEU A 205 22.95 3.90 27.33
C LEU A 205 23.24 2.41 27.07
N ARG A 206 23.69 1.70 28.11
CA ARG A 206 23.97 0.26 28.06
C ARG A 206 23.39 -0.49 29.26
N GLY A 207 23.28 -1.82 29.14
CA GLY A 207 22.82 -2.73 30.17
C GLY A 207 21.48 -2.31 30.76
N GLY A 208 21.40 -2.19 32.09
CA GLY A 208 20.17 -1.82 32.79
C GLY A 208 19.61 -0.44 32.40
N LYS A 209 20.47 0.53 32.09
CA LYS A 209 20.04 1.89 31.68
C LYS A 209 19.37 1.86 30.30
N ALA A 210 19.91 1.07 29.37
CA ALA A 210 19.29 0.86 28.07
C ALA A 210 17.91 0.20 28.20
N VAL A 211 17.78 -0.81 29.06
CA VAL A 211 16.48 -1.46 29.33
C VAL A 211 15.46 -0.46 29.88
N ALA A 212 15.83 0.32 30.90
CA ALA A 212 14.94 1.31 31.50
C ALA A 212 14.45 2.34 30.47
N TYR A 213 15.37 2.86 29.65
CA TYR A 213 15.04 3.80 28.58
C TYR A 213 14.10 3.19 27.53
N ILE A 214 14.41 1.98 27.05
CA ILE A 214 13.58 1.29 26.05
C ILE A 214 12.15 1.04 26.59
N LEU A 215 12.04 0.61 27.84
CA LEU A 215 10.74 0.38 28.47
C LEU A 215 9.95 1.68 28.66
N ALA A 216 10.62 2.78 29.04
CA ALA A 216 9.99 4.10 29.12
C ALA A 216 9.46 4.55 27.75
N CYS A 217 10.28 4.43 26.70
CA CYS A 217 9.85 4.78 25.33
C CYS A 217 8.63 3.98 24.88
N LEU A 218 8.58 2.67 25.19
CA LEU A 218 7.43 1.82 24.89
C LEU A 218 6.18 2.20 25.68
N ALA A 219 6.33 2.54 26.97
CA ALA A 219 5.23 2.92 27.84
C ALA A 219 4.63 4.29 27.47
N GLU A 220 5.46 5.25 27.12
CA GLU A 220 5.04 6.61 26.74
C GLU A 220 4.40 6.64 25.34
N ASN A 221 4.68 5.65 24.49
CA ASN A 221 4.26 5.63 23.08
C ASN A 221 3.52 4.33 22.67
N PRO A 222 2.37 4.00 23.30
CA PRO A 222 1.68 2.72 23.08
C PRO A 222 1.02 2.58 21.70
N ARG A 223 0.89 3.68 20.94
CA ARG A 223 0.30 3.69 19.59
C ARG A 223 1.33 3.97 18.49
N HIS A 224 2.61 4.05 18.86
CA HIS A 224 3.66 4.36 17.89
C HIS A 224 3.98 3.14 17.03
N ASP A 225 4.04 3.37 15.72
CA ASP A 225 4.30 2.33 14.73
C ASP A 225 5.80 2.17 14.49
N TRP A 226 6.44 1.41 15.37
CA TRP A 226 7.89 1.18 15.33
C TRP A 226 8.37 0.50 14.05
N ALA A 227 7.50 -0.25 13.35
CA ALA A 227 7.83 -0.93 12.10
C ALA A 227 7.61 -0.07 10.84
N ALA A 228 7.18 1.19 10.99
CA ALA A 228 6.90 2.07 9.86
C ALA A 228 8.14 2.33 8.99
N LYS A 229 9.32 2.49 9.61
CA LYS A 229 10.60 2.71 8.92
C LYS A 229 10.97 1.48 8.08
N THR A 230 11.06 0.31 8.71
CA THR A 230 11.39 -0.97 8.06
C THR A 230 10.44 -1.28 6.89
N ARG A 231 9.14 -1.02 7.04
CA ARG A 231 8.18 -1.23 5.95
C ARG A 231 8.39 -0.29 4.76
N ARG A 232 8.74 0.97 5.01
CA ARG A 232 9.07 1.94 3.94
C ARG A 232 10.33 1.50 3.21
N GLU A 233 11.40 1.20 3.93
CA GLU A 233 12.67 0.73 3.35
C GLU A 233 12.48 -0.56 2.56
N THR A 234 11.68 -1.50 3.07
CA THR A 234 11.34 -2.73 2.35
C THR A 234 10.55 -2.45 1.07
N GLN A 235 9.63 -1.49 1.11
CA GLN A 235 8.82 -1.11 -0.05
C GLN A 235 9.67 -0.39 -1.10
N GLU A 236 10.54 0.53 -0.69
CA GLU A 236 11.49 1.23 -1.54
C GLU A 236 12.48 0.25 -2.17
N ALA A 237 13.02 -0.70 -1.41
CA ALA A 237 13.89 -1.74 -1.93
C ALA A 237 13.19 -2.62 -2.96
N LYS A 238 11.92 -2.99 -2.74
CA LYS A 238 11.11 -3.73 -3.72
C LYS A 238 10.89 -2.92 -5.00
N GLN A 239 10.54 -1.64 -4.87
CA GLN A 239 10.35 -0.75 -6.02
C GLN A 239 11.64 -0.56 -6.80
N HIS A 240 12.75 -0.35 -6.10
CA HIS A 240 14.07 -0.23 -6.72
C HIS A 240 14.45 -1.52 -7.44
N ALA A 241 14.26 -2.68 -6.81
CA ALA A 241 14.52 -3.99 -7.44
C ALA A 241 13.67 -4.20 -8.71
N GLU A 242 12.39 -3.85 -8.66
CA GLU A 242 11.48 -3.91 -9.82
C GLU A 242 11.94 -2.97 -10.94
N GLN A 243 12.28 -1.72 -10.61
CA GLN A 243 12.81 -0.73 -11.56
C GLN A 243 14.13 -1.18 -12.17
N THR A 244 15.05 -1.73 -11.37
CA THR A 244 16.31 -2.25 -11.88
C THR A 244 16.09 -3.44 -12.81
N ALA A 245 15.17 -4.34 -12.47
CA ALA A 245 14.86 -5.50 -13.30
C ALA A 245 14.23 -5.08 -14.65
N GLU A 246 13.35 -4.08 -14.63
CA GLU A 246 12.79 -3.50 -15.85
C GLU A 246 13.85 -2.80 -16.69
N ALA A 247 14.73 -2.00 -16.07
CA ALA A 247 15.85 -1.34 -16.74
C ALA A 247 16.82 -2.36 -17.39
N THR A 248 17.14 -3.46 -16.70
CA THR A 248 17.96 -4.54 -17.24
C THR A 248 17.30 -5.19 -18.45
N LYS A 249 15.99 -5.46 -18.40
CA LYS A 249 15.24 -6.01 -19.55
C LYS A 249 15.25 -5.05 -20.74
N VAL A 250 15.03 -3.76 -20.50
CA VAL A 250 15.10 -2.73 -21.54
C VAL A 250 16.49 -2.67 -22.16
N ALA A 251 17.55 -2.70 -21.36
CA ALA A 251 18.94 -2.72 -21.85
C ALA A 251 19.23 -3.96 -22.70
N ALA A 252 18.79 -5.15 -22.25
CA ALA A 252 18.95 -6.39 -23.00
C ALA A 252 18.19 -6.38 -24.34
N ALA A 253 16.94 -5.90 -24.34
CA ALA A 253 16.14 -5.78 -25.56
C ALA A 253 16.76 -4.81 -26.57
N ARG A 254 17.30 -3.68 -26.09
CA ARG A 254 18.04 -2.73 -26.94
C ARG A 254 19.27 -3.36 -27.56
N ALA A 255 20.10 -4.06 -26.77
CA ALA A 255 21.31 -4.72 -27.27
C ALA A 255 20.98 -5.76 -28.36
N LEU A 256 19.89 -6.50 -28.22
CA LEU A 256 19.44 -7.48 -29.22
C LEU A 256 18.95 -6.82 -30.51
N LEU A 257 18.17 -5.75 -30.40
CA LEU A 257 17.69 -5.00 -31.56
C LEU A 257 18.84 -4.28 -32.28
N GLU A 258 19.83 -3.76 -31.55
CA GLU A 258 21.05 -3.18 -32.13
C GLU A 258 21.89 -4.24 -32.85
N ALA A 259 22.06 -5.42 -32.24
CA ALA A 259 22.77 -6.53 -32.87
C ALA A 259 22.05 -7.05 -34.13
N ALA A 260 20.71 -7.05 -34.13
CA ALA A 260 19.92 -7.44 -35.29
C ALA A 260 19.94 -6.39 -36.42
N GLY A 261 20.15 -5.11 -36.08
CA GLY A 261 20.26 -4.01 -37.03
C GLY A 261 19.11 -3.99 -38.05
N ALA A 262 19.45 -3.93 -39.34
CA ALA A 262 18.47 -3.92 -40.42
C ALA A 262 17.78 -5.28 -40.64
N ALA A 263 18.22 -6.39 -40.02
CA ALA A 263 17.48 -7.64 -40.10
C ALA A 263 16.20 -7.55 -39.25
N GLY A 264 16.28 -6.95 -38.06
CA GLY A 264 15.20 -6.92 -37.07
C GLY A 264 15.03 -8.26 -36.34
N VAL A 265 14.16 -8.29 -35.34
CA VAL A 265 13.85 -9.50 -34.56
C VAL A 265 12.39 -9.87 -34.77
N GLU A 266 12.13 -11.07 -35.28
CA GLU A 266 10.78 -11.60 -35.44
C GLU A 266 10.24 -12.06 -34.09
N VAL A 267 9.09 -11.52 -33.70
CA VAL A 267 8.42 -11.86 -32.44
C VAL A 267 6.92 -11.97 -32.64
N THR A 268 6.29 -12.76 -31.78
CA THR A 268 4.84 -12.85 -31.73
C THR A 268 4.27 -11.69 -30.91
N ALA A 269 3.44 -10.85 -31.52
CA ALA A 269 2.84 -9.69 -30.87
C ALA A 269 1.96 -10.13 -29.67
N PRO A 270 2.22 -9.65 -28.45
CA PRO A 270 1.62 -10.23 -27.25
C PRO A 270 0.10 -10.03 -27.15
N ARG A 271 -0.46 -9.00 -27.79
CA ARG A 271 -1.92 -8.74 -27.78
C ARG A 271 -2.68 -9.42 -28.91
N SER A 272 -2.09 -9.52 -30.10
CA SER A 272 -2.77 -10.01 -31.30
C SER A 272 -2.36 -11.43 -31.71
N GLY A 273 -1.28 -11.96 -31.15
CA GLY A 273 -0.71 -13.26 -31.52
C GLY A 273 -0.12 -13.31 -32.93
N LYS A 274 -0.07 -12.19 -33.65
CA LYS A 274 0.47 -12.14 -35.02
C LYS A 274 2.00 -12.09 -34.98
N GLN A 275 2.65 -12.80 -35.92
CA GLN A 275 4.08 -12.60 -36.14
C GLN A 275 4.32 -11.21 -36.71
N VAL A 276 5.28 -10.51 -36.11
CA VAL A 276 5.71 -9.18 -36.53
C VAL A 276 7.23 -9.11 -36.46
N LEU A 277 7.83 -8.35 -37.38
CA LEU A 277 9.25 -8.05 -37.33
C LEU A 277 9.43 -6.72 -36.60
N VAL A 278 10.22 -6.72 -35.52
CA VAL A 278 10.49 -5.55 -34.69
C VAL A 278 11.86 -4.98 -35.03
N ARG A 279 11.91 -3.66 -35.24
CA ARG A 279 13.16 -2.91 -35.49
C ARG A 279 13.25 -1.67 -34.59
N PRO A 280 14.46 -1.14 -34.35
CA PRO A 280 14.63 0.18 -33.77
C PRO A 280 13.79 1.22 -34.54
N ASP A 281 13.21 2.18 -33.82
CA ASP A 281 12.55 3.34 -34.43
C ASP A 281 13.54 4.06 -35.37
N PRO A 282 13.17 4.39 -36.63
CA PRO A 282 14.05 5.12 -37.55
C PRO A 282 14.51 6.49 -37.03
N HIS A 283 13.80 7.08 -36.05
CA HIS A 283 14.23 8.30 -35.36
C HIS A 283 15.15 8.05 -34.15
N GLY A 284 15.55 6.80 -33.92
CA GLY A 284 16.40 6.38 -32.81
C GLY A 284 15.62 6.10 -31.52
N TRP A 285 16.35 5.81 -30.44
CA TRP A 285 15.77 5.30 -29.19
C TRP A 285 15.14 6.33 -28.26
N GLN A 286 15.15 7.62 -28.62
CA GLN A 286 14.72 8.71 -27.72
C GLN A 286 13.23 8.62 -27.34
N SER A 287 12.41 8.02 -28.21
CA SER A 287 10.99 7.81 -28.00
C SER A 287 10.66 6.58 -27.14
N GLY A 288 11.62 5.65 -26.96
CA GLY A 288 11.38 4.34 -26.36
C GLY A 288 10.48 3.43 -27.21
N LEU A 289 10.33 3.76 -28.50
CA LEU A 289 9.47 3.05 -29.43
C LEU A 289 10.26 2.12 -30.34
N VAL A 290 9.55 1.18 -30.95
CA VAL A 290 10.03 0.25 -31.97
C VAL A 290 9.12 0.28 -33.19
N GLN A 291 9.70 0.10 -34.37
CA GLN A 291 8.95 -0.04 -35.61
C GLN A 291 8.51 -1.49 -35.81
N LEU A 292 7.25 -1.66 -36.20
CA LEU A 292 6.66 -2.96 -36.53
C LEU A 292 6.54 -3.10 -38.04
N LEU A 293 6.95 -4.26 -38.57
CA LEU A 293 6.93 -4.60 -39.99
C LEU A 293 6.25 -5.97 -40.18
N ASP A 294 5.75 -6.24 -41.39
CA ASP A 294 5.38 -7.60 -41.81
C ASP A 294 6.59 -8.54 -41.60
N PRO A 295 6.43 -9.81 -41.21
CA PRO A 295 7.51 -10.81 -41.11
C PRO A 295 8.48 -10.84 -42.31
N ARG A 296 8.03 -10.48 -43.52
CA ARG A 296 8.90 -10.38 -44.70
C ARG A 296 9.72 -9.08 -44.77
N GLY A 297 9.63 -8.21 -43.77
CA GLY A 297 10.22 -6.87 -43.75
C GLY A 297 9.62 -5.89 -44.76
N ARG A 298 8.46 -6.22 -45.35
CA ARG A 298 7.82 -5.45 -46.43
C ARG A 298 6.67 -4.63 -45.88
N GLY A 299 6.87 -3.32 -45.78
CA GLY A 299 5.85 -2.36 -45.35
C GLY A 299 5.77 -2.18 -43.83
N SER A 300 5.37 -0.97 -43.42
CA SER A 300 5.22 -0.58 -42.01
C SER A 300 3.85 -0.99 -41.47
N LEU A 301 3.83 -1.71 -40.36
CA LEU A 301 2.63 -2.00 -39.57
C LEU A 301 2.38 -0.94 -38.48
N GLY A 302 3.33 -0.03 -38.25
CA GLY A 302 3.23 1.08 -37.30
C GLY A 302 4.38 1.12 -36.30
N ILE A 303 4.19 1.90 -35.23
CA ILE A 303 5.15 2.09 -34.14
C ILE A 303 4.48 1.66 -32.83
N ALA A 304 5.23 1.01 -31.94
CA ALA A 304 4.74 0.59 -30.63
C ALA A 304 5.80 0.79 -29.53
N PRO A 305 5.40 0.87 -28.25
CA PRO A 305 6.34 0.92 -27.13
C PRO A 305 7.19 -0.34 -27.05
N LEU A 306 8.50 -0.19 -26.84
CA LEU A 306 9.40 -1.34 -26.60
C LEU A 306 8.91 -2.21 -25.43
N ALA A 307 8.32 -1.57 -24.40
CA ALA A 307 7.73 -2.20 -23.23
C ALA A 307 6.76 -3.35 -23.57
N ASP A 308 5.94 -3.18 -24.62
CA ASP A 308 4.98 -4.21 -25.05
C ASP A 308 5.69 -5.48 -25.56
N PHE A 309 6.94 -5.37 -26.03
CA PHE A 309 7.70 -6.47 -26.63
C PHE A 309 8.88 -6.95 -25.78
N LEU A 310 9.13 -6.36 -24.59
CA LEU A 310 10.31 -6.67 -23.76
C LEU A 310 10.47 -8.16 -23.48
N LEU A 311 9.38 -8.86 -23.12
CA LEU A 311 9.45 -10.29 -22.81
C LEU A 311 9.66 -11.16 -24.06
N ALA A 312 9.26 -10.69 -25.23
CA ALA A 312 9.42 -11.43 -26.48
C ALA A 312 10.80 -11.21 -27.10
N LEU A 313 11.40 -10.04 -26.86
CA LEU A 313 12.72 -9.67 -27.35
C LEU A 313 13.83 -10.20 -26.45
N VAL A 314 13.64 -10.17 -25.13
CA VAL A 314 14.65 -10.71 -24.20
C VAL A 314 14.51 -12.24 -24.17
N PRO A 315 15.50 -13.01 -24.65
CA PRO A 315 15.43 -14.46 -24.67
C PRO A 315 15.29 -14.99 -23.24
N PRO A 316 14.47 -16.02 -23.01
CA PRO A 316 14.32 -16.64 -21.71
C PRO A 316 15.55 -17.50 -21.39
N ALA A 317 16.66 -16.89 -20.99
CA ALA A 317 17.77 -17.61 -20.37
C ALA A 317 18.62 -16.68 -19.47
N GLN A 318 18.80 -17.08 -18.21
CA GLN A 318 19.72 -16.52 -17.18
C GLN A 318 19.20 -15.44 -16.19
N MET A 319 17.98 -15.56 -15.66
CA MET A 319 17.58 -14.84 -14.43
C MET A 319 17.84 -15.62 -13.12
N GLU A 320 18.38 -16.85 -13.17
CA GLU A 320 18.63 -17.67 -11.95
C GLU A 320 20.01 -18.36 -11.87
N GLY A 321 21.02 -18.02 -12.69
CA GLY A 321 22.24 -18.84 -12.69
C GLY A 321 23.50 -18.16 -13.16
N ARG A 322 24.04 -17.22 -12.37
CA ARG A 322 25.48 -16.89 -12.38
C ARG A 322 25.95 -16.32 -11.04
N ALA A 323 25.74 -17.11 -9.99
CA ALA A 323 26.55 -17.09 -8.78
C ALA A 323 27.20 -18.48 -8.65
N ALA A 324 28.21 -18.74 -9.49
CA ALA A 324 29.22 -19.79 -9.32
C ALA A 324 30.04 -19.89 -10.62
N ARG A 325 31.14 -19.14 -10.69
CA ARG A 325 32.44 -19.61 -11.15
C ARG A 325 33.50 -18.81 -10.42
#